data_AF-A0A9W8U2W6-F1
#
_entry.id   AF-A0A9W8U2W6-F1
#
_cell.length_a   1.000
_cell.length_b   1.000
_cell.length_c   1.000
_cell.angle_alpha   90.00
_cell.angle_beta   90.00
_cell.angle_gamma   90.00
#
_symmetry.space_group_name_H-M   'P 1'
#
loop_
_entity.id
_entity.type
_entity.pdbx_description
1 polymer ?
#
loop_
_entity_poly.entity_id
_entity_poly.type
_entity_poly.pdbx_seq_one_letter_code
_entity_poly.pdbx_strand_id
1 'polypeptide(L)'
;MKVREYCCCAIPLVNAGIYSALTEQLVAAVIIGVLSFATPSIVGAATPSFAPWLLGIVCLVAGAIQVLGFLGEKHILFRRYITFHSLIIVAAFALAAAWIIISASKHSTAESNCIADFFNTTDSTEQSEGNTLCNIFPWVDVGIMAGIWVWLAIMHIYLYIVINSYSSAQQRDYIKYDALSDPSNPLNGEGIPMNSRDPWEANDYTGGYTHGRQTSASSMNDVMNQPVRQPRDGLSYSDAAPYIPQQNDPYGASVSRPYNAYTQDPGPTPKFNDPYYDDSSDLNRPSRAQAHPGES
;
A
#
# COMPACT_ATOMS: atom_id res chain seq x y z
N MET A 1 9.76 -12.97 12.85
CA MET A 1 11.01 -12.73 12.09
C MET A 1 11.33 -11.24 12.13
N LYS A 2 12.52 -10.85 12.59
CA LYS A 2 12.94 -9.43 12.68
C LYS A 2 13.19 -8.89 11.26
N VAL A 3 12.32 -7.99 10.79
CA VAL A 3 12.33 -7.40 9.44
C VAL A 3 13.37 -6.28 9.27
N ARG A 4 14.08 -5.88 10.34
CA ARG A 4 14.86 -4.63 10.34
C ARG A 4 16.28 -4.69 9.73
N GLU A 5 16.77 -5.86 9.32
CA GLU A 5 18.17 -5.99 8.87
C GLU A 5 18.36 -5.99 7.34
N TYR A 6 17.28 -6.02 6.55
CA TYR A 6 17.37 -6.06 5.07
C TYR A 6 17.06 -4.73 4.37
N CYS A 7 17.15 -3.59 5.07
CA CYS A 7 16.67 -2.30 4.55
C CYS A 7 17.32 -1.87 3.22
N CYS A 8 18.60 -2.21 3.00
CA CYS A 8 19.33 -1.81 1.78
C CYS A 8 19.01 -2.63 0.53
N CYS A 9 18.54 -3.88 0.66
CA CYS A 9 18.19 -4.74 -0.47
C CYS A 9 16.68 -4.97 -0.61
N ALA A 10 15.90 -4.66 0.43
CA ALA A 10 14.45 -4.83 0.43
C ALA A 10 13.76 -3.84 -0.52
N ILE A 11 14.23 -2.59 -0.61
CA ILE A 11 13.59 -1.56 -1.44
C ILE A 11 13.67 -1.91 -2.94
N PRO A 12 14.85 -2.24 -3.51
CA PRO A 12 14.92 -2.68 -4.90
C PRO A 12 14.15 -3.97 -5.17
N LEU A 13 14.14 -4.91 -4.22
CA LEU A 13 13.44 -6.19 -4.36
C LEU A 13 11.93 -6.04 -4.37
N VAL A 14 11.38 -5.17 -3.52
CA VAL A 14 9.94 -4.84 -3.51
C VAL A 14 9.55 -4.13 -4.80
N ASN A 15 10.40 -3.23 -5.31
CA ASN A 15 10.13 -2.54 -6.57
C ASN A 15 10.19 -3.50 -7.77
N ALA A 16 11.20 -4.38 -7.83
CA ALA A 16 11.26 -5.42 -8.86
C ALA A 16 10.05 -6.38 -8.78
N GLY A 17 9.62 -6.75 -7.57
CA GLY A 17 8.46 -7.60 -7.36
C GLY A 17 7.17 -6.99 -7.89
N ILE A 18 6.92 -5.69 -7.64
CA ILE A 18 5.71 -5.03 -8.16
C ILE A 18 5.73 -4.93 -9.68
N TYR A 19 6.86 -4.60 -10.30
CA TYR A 19 6.96 -4.57 -11.77
C TYR A 19 6.83 -5.96 -12.39
N SER A 20 7.32 -7.01 -11.73
CA SER A 20 7.09 -8.40 -12.17
C SER A 20 5.59 -8.74 -12.14
N ALA A 21 4.91 -8.47 -11.03
CA ALA A 21 3.47 -8.69 -10.91
C ALA A 21 2.67 -7.89 -11.96
N LEU A 22 3.06 -6.63 -12.20
CA LEU A 22 2.43 -5.80 -13.20
C LEU A 22 2.62 -6.37 -14.62
N THR A 23 3.82 -6.88 -14.91
CA THR A 23 4.17 -7.48 -16.20
C THR A 23 3.43 -8.80 -16.41
N GLU A 24 3.37 -9.67 -15.40
CA GLU A 24 2.64 -10.94 -15.46
C GLU A 24 1.17 -10.72 -15.79
N GLN A 25 0.53 -9.74 -15.14
CA GLN A 25 -0.86 -9.38 -15.41
C GLN A 25 -1.05 -8.76 -16.81
N LEU A 26 -0.11 -7.92 -17.27
CA LEU A 26 -0.15 -7.38 -18.64
C LEU A 26 -0.09 -8.50 -19.67
N VAL A 27 0.90 -9.39 -19.53
CA VAL A 27 1.13 -10.50 -20.43
C VAL A 27 -0.07 -11.44 -20.43
N ALA A 28 -0.60 -11.79 -19.26
CA ALA A 28 -1.81 -12.60 -19.15
C ALA A 28 -3.01 -11.94 -19.85
N ALA A 29 -3.25 -10.65 -19.60
CA ALA A 29 -4.36 -9.91 -20.21
C ALA A 29 -4.26 -9.85 -21.74
N VAL A 30 -3.06 -9.62 -22.28
CA VAL A 30 -2.81 -9.60 -23.73
C VAL A 30 -2.97 -10.99 -24.33
N ILE A 31 -2.37 -12.02 -23.71
CA ILE A 31 -2.47 -13.40 -24.20
C ILE A 31 -3.93 -13.85 -24.23
N ILE A 32 -4.66 -13.68 -23.12
CA ILE A 32 -6.07 -14.07 -23.05
C ILE A 32 -6.91 -13.25 -24.04
N GLY A 33 -6.64 -11.94 -24.15
CA GLY A 33 -7.32 -11.07 -25.10
C GLY A 33 -7.13 -11.51 -26.55
N VAL A 34 -5.90 -11.80 -26.97
CA VAL A 34 -5.57 -12.26 -28.33
C VAL A 34 -6.11 -13.66 -28.59
N LEU A 35 -5.93 -14.59 -27.64
CA LEU A 35 -6.45 -15.96 -27.77
C LEU A 35 -7.97 -15.96 -27.90
N SER A 36 -8.68 -15.08 -27.19
CA SER A 36 -10.13 -14.94 -27.32
C SER A 36 -10.58 -14.68 -28.77
N PHE A 37 -9.79 -13.97 -29.59
CA PHE A 37 -10.08 -13.74 -31.01
C PHE A 37 -9.53 -14.83 -31.94
N ALA A 38 -8.40 -15.44 -31.58
CA ALA A 38 -7.72 -16.41 -32.43
C ALA A 38 -8.24 -17.85 -32.28
N THR A 39 -8.96 -18.15 -31.20
CA THR A 39 -9.43 -19.51 -30.94
C THR A 39 -10.54 -19.88 -31.94
N PRO A 40 -10.41 -20.99 -32.70
CA PRO A 40 -11.48 -21.48 -33.54
C PRO A 40 -12.69 -21.88 -32.68
N SER A 41 -13.87 -21.99 -33.29
CA SER A 41 -15.08 -22.41 -32.59
C SER A 41 -14.88 -23.76 -31.91
N ILE A 42 -14.92 -23.77 -30.57
CA ILE A 42 -14.86 -24.98 -29.78
C ILE A 42 -16.26 -25.62 -29.78
N VAL A 43 -16.37 -26.69 -30.53
CA VAL A 43 -17.49 -27.63 -30.69
C VAL A 43 -18.04 -28.16 -29.36
N GLY A 44 -17.23 -28.17 -28.30
CA GLY A 44 -17.64 -28.57 -26.94
C GLY A 44 -18.28 -27.46 -26.09
N ALA A 45 -18.32 -26.21 -26.56
CA ALA A 45 -18.81 -25.08 -25.78
C ALA A 45 -20.04 -24.42 -26.42
N ALA A 46 -21.13 -24.32 -25.66
CA ALA A 46 -22.36 -23.65 -26.10
C ALA A 46 -22.33 -22.13 -25.83
N THR A 47 -21.26 -21.45 -26.22
CA THR A 47 -21.12 -20.00 -26.03
C THR A 47 -21.70 -19.22 -27.22
N PRO A 48 -22.34 -18.07 -27.00
CA PRO A 48 -22.87 -17.25 -28.09
C PRO A 48 -21.73 -16.66 -28.94
N SER A 49 -22.01 -16.36 -30.21
CA SER A 49 -21.01 -15.89 -31.19
C SER A 49 -20.29 -14.58 -30.82
N PHE A 50 -20.88 -13.78 -29.93
CA PHE A 50 -20.28 -12.54 -29.42
C PHE A 50 -19.39 -12.73 -28.18
N ALA A 51 -19.42 -13.91 -27.53
CA ALA A 51 -18.64 -14.20 -26.34
C ALA A 51 -17.12 -13.95 -26.50
N PRO A 52 -16.45 -14.45 -27.58
CA PRO A 52 -15.02 -14.20 -27.77
C PRO A 52 -14.70 -12.71 -27.94
N TRP A 53 -15.60 -11.94 -28.58
CA TRP A 53 -15.43 -10.50 -28.74
C TRP A 53 -15.51 -9.76 -27.42
N LEU A 54 -16.51 -10.08 -26.60
CA LEU A 54 -16.72 -9.42 -25.33
C LEU A 54 -15.58 -9.70 -24.35
N LEU A 55 -15.18 -10.96 -24.20
CA LEU A 55 -14.06 -11.33 -23.33
C LEU A 55 -12.74 -10.73 -23.83
N GLY A 56 -12.48 -10.80 -25.14
CA GLY A 56 -11.29 -10.24 -25.75
C GLY A 56 -11.12 -8.74 -25.51
N ILE A 57 -12.19 -7.97 -25.72
CA ILE A 57 -12.18 -6.52 -25.48
C ILE A 57 -11.92 -6.21 -23.99
N VAL A 58 -12.60 -6.89 -23.07
CA VAL A 58 -12.43 -6.68 -21.63
C VAL A 58 -11.00 -6.97 -21.19
N CYS A 59 -10.41 -8.06 -21.67
CA CYS A 59 -9.01 -8.41 -21.37
C CYS A 59 -8.02 -7.40 -21.97
N LEU A 60 -8.23 -6.91 -23.19
CA LEU A 60 -7.37 -5.87 -23.77
C LEU A 60 -7.48 -4.53 -23.02
N VAL A 61 -8.68 -4.16 -22.56
CA VAL A 61 -8.89 -2.99 -21.69
C VAL A 61 -8.16 -3.18 -20.35
N ALA A 62 -8.18 -4.38 -19.77
CA ALA A 62 -7.40 -4.68 -18.58
C ALA A 62 -5.89 -4.52 -18.82
N GLY A 63 -5.38 -4.97 -19.98
CA GLY A 63 -4.00 -4.74 -20.41
C GLY A 63 -3.66 -3.25 -20.57
N ALA A 64 -4.58 -2.44 -21.11
CA ALA A 64 -4.38 -0.99 -21.22
C ALA A 64 -4.35 -0.29 -19.85
N ILE A 65 -5.21 -0.70 -18.90
CA ILE A 65 -5.20 -0.20 -17.52
C ILE A 65 -3.86 -0.49 -16.85
N GLN A 66 -3.18 -1.57 -17.23
CA GLN A 66 -1.88 -1.95 -16.68
C GLN A 66 -0.79 -0.91 -16.93
N VAL A 67 -0.89 -0.11 -18.00
CA VAL A 67 0.01 1.02 -18.27
C VAL A 67 -0.03 2.04 -17.12
N LEU A 68 -1.19 2.26 -16.50
CA LEU A 68 -1.32 3.13 -15.32
C LEU A 68 -0.58 2.58 -14.11
N GLY A 69 -0.49 1.24 -14.00
CA GLY A 69 0.30 0.58 -12.96
C GLY A 69 1.79 0.86 -13.10
N PHE A 70 2.31 0.81 -14.34
CA PHE A 70 3.72 1.14 -14.61
C PHE A 70 4.07 2.61 -14.35
N LEU A 71 3.14 3.53 -14.62
CA LEU A 71 3.30 4.97 -14.33
C LEU A 71 3.00 5.34 -12.87
N GLY A 72 2.72 4.35 -12.02
CA GLY A 72 2.22 4.49 -10.66
C GLY A 72 3.24 4.94 -9.61
N GLU A 73 4.29 5.68 -9.97
CA GLU A 73 5.25 6.24 -9.00
C GLU A 73 4.60 7.24 -8.04
N LYS A 74 3.49 7.87 -8.46
CA LYS A 74 2.69 8.75 -7.62
C LYS A 74 1.60 7.94 -6.90
N HIS A 75 1.58 8.01 -5.57
CA HIS A 75 0.63 7.29 -4.70
C HIS A 75 -0.86 7.47 -5.10
N ILE A 76 -1.24 8.65 -5.62
CA ILE A 76 -2.61 8.93 -6.10
C ILE A 76 -2.93 8.10 -7.36
N LEU A 77 -2.01 8.02 -8.31
CA LEU A 77 -2.20 7.28 -9.55
C LEU A 77 -2.27 5.78 -9.28
N PHE A 78 -1.41 5.27 -8.39
CA PHE A 78 -1.40 3.85 -8.01
C PHE A 78 -2.70 3.43 -7.32
N ARG A 79 -3.29 4.29 -6.47
CA ARG A 79 -4.59 4.03 -5.85
C ARG A 79 -5.73 3.96 -6.88
N ARG A 80 -5.74 4.86 -7.87
CA ARG A 80 -6.71 4.83 -8.96
C ARG A 80 -6.53 3.58 -9.83
N TYR A 81 -5.28 3.23 -10.13
CA TYR A 81 -4.93 2.00 -10.84
C TYR A 81 -5.53 0.77 -10.15
N ILE A 82 -5.34 0.60 -8.83
CA ILE A 82 -5.89 -0.55 -8.09
C ILE A 82 -7.41 -0.63 -8.22
N THR A 83 -8.12 0.49 -8.15
CA THR A 83 -9.58 0.51 -8.30
C THR A 83 -10.01 0.13 -9.71
N PHE A 84 -9.38 0.67 -10.76
CA PHE A 84 -9.73 0.30 -12.14
C PHE A 84 -9.35 -1.16 -12.45
N HIS A 85 -8.18 -1.60 -11.98
CA HIS A 85 -7.70 -2.95 -12.14
C HIS A 85 -8.63 -3.95 -11.44
N SER A 86 -9.06 -3.69 -10.19
CA SER A 86 -9.97 -4.60 -9.49
C SER A 86 -11.34 -4.69 -10.17
N LEU A 87 -11.89 -3.56 -10.62
CA LEU A 87 -13.17 -3.53 -11.33
C LEU A 87 -13.13 -4.33 -12.64
N ILE A 88 -12.09 -4.14 -13.47
CA ILE A 88 -12.00 -4.83 -14.75
C ILE A 88 -11.73 -6.33 -14.58
N ILE A 89 -10.92 -6.72 -13.59
CA ILE A 89 -10.66 -8.13 -13.29
C ILE A 89 -11.93 -8.82 -12.79
N VAL A 90 -12.67 -8.20 -11.86
CA VAL A 90 -13.96 -8.75 -11.41
C VAL A 90 -14.93 -8.93 -12.58
N ALA A 91 -15.01 -7.94 -13.48
CA ALA A 91 -15.84 -8.04 -14.68
C ALA A 91 -15.39 -9.21 -15.60
N ALA A 92 -14.09 -9.38 -15.81
CA ALA A 92 -13.54 -10.48 -16.63
C ALA A 92 -13.86 -11.85 -16.02
N PHE A 93 -13.66 -12.02 -14.71
CA PHE A 93 -13.96 -13.27 -14.01
C PHE A 93 -15.47 -13.57 -13.99
N ALA A 94 -16.32 -12.56 -13.82
CA ALA A 94 -17.78 -12.71 -13.87
C ALA A 94 -18.26 -13.14 -15.25
N LEU A 95 -17.72 -12.54 -16.33
CA LEU A 95 -18.02 -12.94 -17.70
C LEU A 95 -17.58 -14.37 -17.98
N ALA A 96 -16.35 -14.72 -17.60
CA ALA A 96 -15.84 -16.09 -17.76
C ALA A 96 -16.69 -17.10 -16.99
N ALA A 97 -17.09 -16.79 -15.75
CA ALA A 97 -17.98 -17.65 -14.96
C ALA A 97 -19.35 -17.84 -15.64
N ALA A 98 -19.93 -16.76 -16.18
CA ALA A 98 -21.19 -16.84 -16.91
C ALA A 98 -21.09 -17.78 -18.13
N TRP A 99 -19.97 -17.73 -18.87
CA TRP A 99 -19.76 -18.62 -20.01
C TRP A 99 -19.57 -20.07 -19.63
N ILE A 100 -18.87 -20.35 -18.52
CA ILE A 100 -18.74 -21.70 -17.98
C ILE A 100 -20.12 -22.24 -17.57
N ILE A 101 -20.94 -21.44 -16.87
CA ILE A 101 -22.29 -21.85 -16.45
C ILE A 101 -23.21 -22.09 -17.65
N ILE A 102 -23.15 -21.22 -18.67
CA ILE A 102 -23.95 -21.39 -19.89
C ILE A 102 -23.52 -22.67 -20.62
N SER A 103 -22.22 -22.94 -20.71
CA SER A 103 -21.71 -24.15 -21.36
C SER A 103 -22.14 -25.42 -20.62
N ALA A 104 -22.09 -25.41 -19.27
CA ALA A 104 -22.57 -26.52 -18.46
C ALA A 104 -24.10 -26.73 -18.57
N SER A 105 -24.88 -25.65 -18.56
CA SER A 105 -26.35 -25.73 -18.62
C SER A 105 -26.89 -26.12 -20.01
N LYS A 106 -26.12 -25.84 -21.08
CA LYS A 106 -26.47 -26.19 -22.46
C LYS A 106 -25.67 -27.38 -23.00
N HIS A 107 -25.33 -28.32 -22.12
CA HIS A 107 -24.61 -29.55 -22.47
C HIS A 107 -25.21 -30.28 -23.67
N SER A 108 -26.54 -30.46 -23.70
CA SER A 108 -27.22 -31.15 -24.81
C SER A 108 -27.10 -30.43 -26.16
N THR A 109 -26.98 -29.09 -26.15
CA THR A 109 -26.73 -28.31 -27.37
C THR A 109 -25.28 -28.48 -27.84
N ALA A 110 -24.32 -28.54 -26.91
CA ALA A 110 -22.93 -28.82 -27.25
C ALA A 110 -22.77 -30.23 -27.81
N GLU A 111 -23.43 -31.23 -27.21
CA GLU A 111 -23.48 -32.61 -27.72
C GLU A 111 -24.05 -32.67 -29.14
N SER A 112 -25.20 -32.02 -29.40
CA SER A 112 -25.80 -32.03 -30.74
C SER A 112 -24.92 -31.38 -31.79
N ASN A 113 -24.21 -30.30 -31.44
CA ASN A 113 -23.30 -29.63 -32.36
C ASN A 113 -22.05 -30.49 -32.63
N CYS A 114 -21.50 -31.13 -31.60
CA CYS A 114 -20.39 -32.07 -31.74
C CYS A 114 -20.74 -33.23 -32.69
N ILE A 115 -21.94 -33.81 -32.57
CA ILE A 115 -22.39 -34.88 -33.46
C ILE A 115 -22.53 -34.35 -34.89
N ALA A 116 -23.16 -33.19 -35.07
CA ALA A 116 -23.38 -32.59 -36.39
C ALA A 116 -22.07 -32.25 -37.13
N ASP A 117 -21.03 -31.84 -36.40
CA ASP A 117 -19.77 -31.39 -36.99
C ASP A 117 -18.80 -32.56 -37.30
N PHE A 118 -18.85 -33.68 -36.56
CA PHE A 118 -17.85 -34.75 -36.69
C PHE A 118 -18.38 -36.14 -37.07
N PHE A 119 -19.67 -36.42 -36.89
CA PHE A 119 -20.21 -37.77 -37.07
C PHE A 119 -21.28 -37.81 -38.17
N ASN A 120 -21.27 -38.86 -38.98
CA ASN A 120 -22.33 -39.07 -39.97
C ASN A 120 -23.52 -39.79 -39.32
N THR A 121 -24.62 -39.09 -39.13
CA THR A 121 -25.83 -39.64 -38.50
C THR A 121 -26.58 -40.67 -39.36
N THR A 122 -26.12 -40.96 -40.59
CA THR A 122 -26.72 -41.98 -41.45
C THR A 122 -26.15 -43.39 -41.20
N ASP A 123 -24.99 -43.51 -40.57
CA ASP A 123 -24.43 -44.79 -40.12
C ASP A 123 -24.77 -45.01 -38.64
N SER A 124 -25.48 -46.10 -38.35
CA SER A 124 -25.93 -46.43 -36.99
C SER A 124 -24.77 -46.74 -36.03
N THR A 125 -23.62 -47.17 -36.55
CA THR A 125 -22.42 -47.46 -35.75
C THR A 125 -21.76 -46.16 -35.33
N GLU A 126 -21.49 -45.25 -36.30
CA GLU A 126 -20.90 -43.94 -36.04
C GLU A 126 -21.79 -43.07 -35.15
N GLN A 127 -23.12 -43.18 -35.29
CA GLN A 127 -24.06 -42.45 -34.43
C GLN A 127 -23.96 -42.89 -32.95
N SER A 128 -23.74 -44.18 -32.68
CA SER A 128 -23.61 -44.69 -31.32
C SER A 128 -22.29 -44.27 -30.66
N GLU A 129 -21.20 -44.26 -31.44
CA GLU A 129 -19.89 -43.80 -31.01
C GLU A 129 -19.90 -42.28 -30.78
N GLY A 130 -20.53 -41.53 -31.70
CA GLY A 130 -20.71 -40.08 -31.60
C GLY A 130 -21.46 -39.65 -30.35
N ASN A 131 -22.58 -40.29 -30.00
CA ASN A 131 -23.30 -40.02 -28.75
C ASN A 131 -22.42 -40.24 -27.51
N THR A 132 -21.59 -41.30 -27.51
CA THR A 132 -20.73 -41.59 -26.36
C THR A 132 -19.62 -40.55 -26.21
N LEU A 133 -18.93 -40.22 -27.31
CA LEU A 133 -17.82 -39.27 -27.30
C LEU A 133 -18.31 -37.83 -27.07
N CYS A 134 -19.34 -37.40 -27.80
CA CYS A 134 -19.90 -36.05 -27.69
C CYS A 134 -20.65 -35.79 -26.38
N ASN A 135 -21.02 -36.83 -25.62
CA ASN A 135 -21.51 -36.64 -24.25
C ASN A 135 -20.35 -36.41 -23.25
N ILE A 136 -19.19 -37.05 -23.43
CA ILE A 136 -18.08 -36.97 -22.48
C ILE A 136 -17.24 -35.71 -22.71
N PHE A 137 -16.90 -35.40 -23.96
CA PHE A 137 -15.96 -34.31 -24.29
C PHE A 137 -16.40 -32.93 -23.78
N PRO A 138 -17.66 -32.48 -23.94
CA PRO A 138 -18.09 -31.19 -23.43
C PRO A 138 -18.00 -31.08 -21.90
N TRP A 139 -18.27 -32.16 -21.16
CA TRP A 139 -18.10 -32.16 -19.70
C TRP A 139 -16.64 -31.99 -19.28
N VAL A 140 -15.72 -32.65 -20.00
CA VAL A 140 -14.28 -32.49 -19.76
C VAL A 140 -13.84 -31.06 -20.08
N ASP A 141 -14.33 -30.48 -21.18
CA ASP A 141 -14.02 -29.10 -21.59
C ASP A 141 -14.49 -28.09 -20.52
N VAL A 142 -15.76 -28.18 -20.09
CA VAL A 142 -16.30 -27.36 -19.01
C VAL A 142 -15.52 -27.53 -17.71
N GLY A 143 -15.10 -28.77 -17.39
CA GLY A 143 -14.30 -29.08 -16.21
C GLY A 143 -12.92 -28.41 -16.25
N ILE A 144 -12.23 -28.46 -17.39
CA ILE A 144 -10.93 -27.79 -17.58
C ILE A 144 -11.09 -26.26 -17.51
N MET A 145 -12.10 -25.70 -18.18
CA MET A 145 -12.40 -24.27 -18.13
C MET A 145 -12.66 -23.79 -16.69
N ALA A 146 -13.48 -24.52 -15.93
CA ALA A 146 -13.75 -24.22 -14.52
C ALA A 146 -12.51 -24.35 -13.64
N GLY A 147 -11.70 -25.39 -13.85
CA GLY A 147 -10.45 -25.61 -13.12
C GLY A 147 -9.45 -24.47 -13.31
N ILE A 148 -9.23 -24.07 -14.57
CA ILE A 148 -8.34 -22.94 -14.90
C ILE A 148 -8.90 -21.64 -14.32
N TRP A 149 -10.22 -21.42 -14.39
CA TRP A 149 -10.86 -20.24 -13.82
C TRP A 149 -10.60 -20.12 -12.31
N VAL A 150 -10.80 -21.22 -11.55
CA VAL A 150 -10.55 -21.22 -10.09
C VAL A 150 -9.08 -20.97 -9.78
N TRP A 151 -8.17 -21.62 -10.51
CA TRP A 151 -6.72 -21.42 -10.32
C TRP A 151 -6.31 -19.97 -10.57
N LEU A 152 -6.75 -19.38 -11.68
CA LEU A 152 -6.47 -17.98 -12.01
C LEU A 152 -7.09 -17.02 -10.99
N ALA A 153 -8.28 -17.33 -10.45
CA ALA A 153 -8.93 -16.52 -9.42
C ALA A 153 -8.08 -16.49 -8.14
N ILE A 154 -7.58 -17.64 -7.69
CA ILE A 154 -6.69 -17.73 -6.52
C ILE A 154 -5.41 -16.90 -6.75
N MET A 155 -4.77 -17.06 -7.91
CA MET A 155 -3.58 -16.29 -8.25
C MET A 155 -3.85 -14.77 -8.29
N HIS A 156 -4.98 -14.35 -8.85
CA HIS A 156 -5.35 -12.92 -8.88
C HIS A 156 -5.67 -12.37 -7.50
N ILE A 157 -6.33 -13.13 -6.62
CA ILE A 157 -6.55 -12.72 -5.24
C ILE A 157 -5.22 -12.54 -4.51
N TYR A 158 -4.27 -13.46 -4.69
CA TYR A 158 -2.93 -13.33 -4.12
C TYR A 158 -2.22 -12.06 -4.62
N LEU A 159 -2.17 -11.85 -5.94
CA LEU A 159 -1.53 -10.65 -6.51
C LEU A 159 -2.23 -9.36 -6.06
N TYR A 160 -3.56 -9.36 -5.96
CA TYR A 160 -4.31 -8.22 -5.44
C TYR A 160 -3.93 -7.87 -4.00
N ILE A 161 -3.79 -8.87 -3.12
CA ILE A 161 -3.33 -8.66 -1.74
C ILE A 161 -1.92 -8.05 -1.72
N VAL A 162 -1.01 -8.58 -2.54
CA VAL A 162 0.37 -8.08 -2.64
C VAL A 162 0.38 -6.63 -3.12
N ILE A 163 -0.32 -6.31 -4.21
CA ILE A 163 -0.40 -4.96 -4.79
C ILE A 163 -1.05 -3.97 -3.80
N ASN A 164 -2.11 -4.39 -3.11
CA ASN A 164 -2.79 -3.54 -2.12
C ASN A 164 -1.91 -3.28 -0.88
N SER A 165 -1.12 -4.27 -0.46
CA SER A 165 -0.14 -4.10 0.61
C SER A 165 0.95 -3.09 0.24
N TYR A 166 1.41 -3.12 -1.02
CA TYR A 166 2.40 -2.18 -1.55
C TYR A 166 1.85 -0.75 -1.62
N SER A 167 0.61 -0.55 -2.09
CA SER A 167 -0.07 0.76 -2.06
C SER A 167 -0.14 1.35 -0.65
N SER A 168 -0.47 0.51 0.32
CA SER A 168 -0.54 0.92 1.73
C SER A 168 0.84 1.31 2.28
N ALA A 169 1.91 0.63 1.85
CA ALA A 169 3.27 0.97 2.21
C ALA A 169 3.71 2.31 1.58
N GLN A 170 3.46 2.52 0.29
CA GLN A 170 3.76 3.78 -0.40
C GLN A 170 3.08 4.99 0.27
N GLN A 171 1.83 4.85 0.72
CA GLN A 171 1.13 5.94 1.42
C GLN A 171 1.80 6.29 2.75
N ARG A 172 2.22 5.28 3.52
CA ARG A 172 2.91 5.51 4.81
C ARG A 172 4.25 6.19 4.60
N ASP A 173 4.97 5.82 3.55
CA ASP A 173 6.25 6.44 3.25
C ASP A 173 6.06 7.86 2.75
N TYR A 174 5.08 8.11 1.88
CA TYR A 174 4.73 9.47 1.45
C TYR A 174 4.41 10.39 2.64
N ILE A 175 3.58 9.96 3.60
CA ILE A 175 3.23 10.76 4.78
C ILE A 175 4.47 11.05 5.65
N LYS A 176 5.40 10.09 5.79
CA LYS A 176 6.64 10.30 6.54
C LYS A 176 7.55 11.31 5.85
N TYR A 177 7.71 11.21 4.53
CA TYR A 177 8.51 12.16 3.75
C TYR A 177 7.89 13.56 3.80
N ASP A 178 6.56 13.66 3.69
CA ASP A 178 5.83 14.92 3.80
C ASP A 178 6.06 15.58 5.18
N ALA A 179 5.93 14.80 6.27
CA ALA A 179 6.18 15.26 7.63
C ALA A 179 7.65 15.68 7.90
N LEU A 180 8.62 15.07 7.21
CA LEU A 180 10.03 15.48 7.25
C LEU A 180 10.31 16.72 6.39
N SER A 181 9.48 16.98 5.38
CA SER A 181 9.62 18.14 4.51
C SER A 181 8.87 19.38 5.02
N ASP A 182 7.96 19.21 5.97
CA ASP A 182 7.16 20.30 6.55
C ASP A 182 8.01 21.23 7.45
N PRO A 183 8.20 22.51 7.07
CA PRO A 183 9.00 23.47 7.83
C PRO A 183 8.31 23.93 9.13
N SER A 184 7.02 23.67 9.31
CA SER A 184 6.28 23.99 10.55
C SER A 184 6.45 22.94 11.65
N ASN A 185 7.06 21.80 11.32
CA ASN A 185 7.30 20.72 12.27
C ASN A 185 8.51 21.05 13.17
N PRO A 186 8.36 21.11 14.52
CA PRO A 186 9.42 21.58 15.42
C PRO A 186 10.70 20.72 15.39
N LEU A 187 10.63 19.48 14.90
CA LEU A 187 11.80 18.63 14.66
C LEU A 187 12.63 19.04 13.44
N ASN A 188 12.02 19.71 12.46
CA ASN A 188 12.69 20.27 11.28
C ASN A 188 13.13 21.73 11.51
N GLY A 189 12.57 22.39 12.53
CA GLY A 189 12.85 23.79 12.88
C GLY A 189 14.19 24.05 13.59
N GLU A 190 14.85 23.04 14.18
CA GLU A 190 16.03 23.27 15.04
C GLU A 190 17.36 22.62 14.59
N GLY A 191 17.49 22.08 13.35
CA GLY A 191 18.88 21.86 12.87
C GLY A 191 19.17 20.83 11.78
N ILE A 192 18.19 20.18 11.16
CA ILE A 192 18.48 19.33 9.98
C ILE A 192 17.52 19.68 8.84
N PRO A 193 17.74 20.81 8.14
CA PRO A 193 17.03 21.09 6.91
C PRO A 193 17.56 20.16 5.81
N MET A 194 16.79 19.11 5.48
CA MET A 194 17.08 18.27 4.30
C MET A 194 16.63 18.94 2.98
N ASN A 195 15.84 20.02 3.05
CA ASN A 195 15.26 20.67 1.86
C ASN A 195 16.14 21.78 1.25
N SER A 196 17.20 22.22 1.93
CA SER A 196 18.00 23.39 1.51
C SER A 196 19.47 23.08 1.26
N ARG A 197 19.87 21.80 1.18
CA ARG A 197 21.24 21.43 0.80
C ARG A 197 21.27 21.13 -0.68
N ASP A 198 21.65 22.12 -1.48
CA ASP A 198 22.08 21.88 -2.85
C ASP A 198 23.33 20.98 -2.80
N PRO A 199 23.34 19.78 -3.42
CA PRO A 199 24.47 18.87 -3.37
C PRO A 199 25.77 19.45 -3.96
N TRP A 200 25.66 20.56 -4.72
CA TRP A 200 26.78 21.22 -5.38
C TRP A 200 27.15 22.59 -4.80
N GLU A 201 26.36 23.12 -3.86
CA GLU A 201 26.77 24.30 -3.09
C GLU A 201 27.64 23.87 -1.91
N ALA A 202 28.92 23.64 -2.17
CA ALA A 202 29.96 23.85 -1.16
C ALA A 202 30.11 25.37 -0.96
N ASN A 203 29.08 26.01 -0.37
CA ASN A 203 29.18 27.42 -0.04
C ASN A 203 30.25 27.56 1.05
N ASP A 204 31.40 28.08 0.62
CA ASP A 204 32.47 28.57 1.47
C ASP A 204 31.92 29.77 2.25
N TYR A 205 31.32 29.49 3.40
CA TYR A 205 30.81 30.51 4.31
C TYR A 205 32.01 31.30 4.85
N THR A 206 32.40 32.36 4.14
CA THR A 206 33.29 33.43 4.64
C THR A 206 32.56 34.36 5.60
N GLY A 207 31.76 33.79 6.50
CA GLY A 207 31.21 34.44 7.67
C GLY A 207 31.75 33.68 8.87
N GLY A 208 32.60 34.33 9.67
CA GLY A 208 33.33 33.73 10.79
C GLY A 208 32.43 33.13 11.88
N TYR A 209 31.88 31.95 11.59
CA TYR A 209 31.40 31.03 12.59
C TYR A 209 32.57 30.14 12.93
N THR A 210 33.28 30.52 14.00
CA THR A 210 34.15 29.61 14.72
C THR A 210 33.35 28.34 14.97
N HIS A 211 33.77 27.20 14.41
CA HIS A 211 33.28 25.90 14.84
C HIS A 211 33.76 25.69 16.28
N GLY A 212 33.07 26.31 17.23
CA GLY A 212 33.06 25.84 18.59
C GLY A 212 32.54 24.42 18.51
N ARG A 213 33.40 23.45 18.78
CA ARG A 213 32.94 22.15 19.24
C ARG A 213 32.07 22.46 20.45
N GLN A 214 30.76 22.58 20.26
CA GLN A 214 29.85 22.43 21.37
C GLN A 214 30.02 20.98 21.79
N THR A 215 30.88 20.78 22.78
CA THR A 215 30.84 19.58 23.62
C THR A 215 29.37 19.45 24.01
N SER A 216 28.73 18.36 23.59
CA SER A 216 27.41 18.00 24.08
C SER A 216 27.47 18.06 25.61
N ALA A 217 27.00 19.15 26.20
CA ALA A 217 27.03 19.35 27.64
C ALA A 217 25.92 18.54 28.32
N SER A 218 25.10 17.84 27.54
CA SER A 218 24.27 16.74 28.03
C SER A 218 25.18 15.59 28.40
N SER A 219 25.53 15.55 29.69
CA SER A 219 26.15 14.37 30.28
C SER A 219 25.21 13.18 30.09
N MET A 220 25.74 11.96 30.05
CA MET A 220 24.91 10.75 30.00
C MET A 220 23.90 10.70 31.17
N ASN A 221 24.16 11.45 32.24
CA ASN A 221 23.28 11.67 33.37
C ASN A 221 22.06 12.56 33.04
N ASP A 222 22.21 13.58 32.18
CA ASP A 222 21.10 14.40 31.70
C ASP A 222 20.16 13.59 30.79
N VAL A 223 20.71 12.68 29.98
CA VAL A 223 19.91 11.78 29.13
C VAL A 223 19.16 10.75 29.97
N MET A 224 19.74 10.27 31.07
CA MET A 224 19.10 9.30 31.98
C MET A 224 18.09 9.95 32.93
N ASN A 225 18.22 11.25 33.22
CA ASN A 225 17.25 12.02 34.02
C ASN A 225 16.11 12.62 33.18
N GLN A 226 16.15 12.52 31.86
CA GLN A 226 14.98 12.86 31.05
C GLN A 226 13.85 11.86 31.35
N PRO A 227 12.63 12.33 31.64
CA PRO A 227 11.51 11.43 31.84
C PRO A 227 11.33 10.57 30.60
N VAL A 228 11.31 9.24 30.78
CA VAL A 228 11.13 8.28 29.71
C VAL A 228 9.83 8.59 28.98
N ARG A 229 9.94 9.24 27.81
CA ARG A 229 8.80 9.41 26.91
C ARG A 229 8.61 8.07 26.23
N GLN A 230 7.54 7.35 26.60
CA GLN A 230 7.17 6.15 25.87
C GLN A 230 6.98 6.51 24.39
N PRO A 231 7.51 5.72 23.45
CA PRO A 231 7.21 5.89 22.04
C PRO A 231 5.69 5.86 21.88
N ARG A 232 5.15 6.93 21.31
CA ARG A 232 3.72 7.12 21.13
C ARG A 232 3.23 6.06 20.15
N ASP A 233 2.53 5.04 20.64
CA ASP A 233 1.89 4.05 19.80
C ASP A 233 0.87 4.77 18.91
N GLY A 234 1.01 4.61 17.59
CA GLY A 234 0.25 5.34 16.56
C GLY A 234 -1.24 5.00 16.47
N LEU A 235 -1.87 4.57 17.58
CA LEU A 235 -3.26 4.15 17.67
C LEU A 235 -4.13 5.01 18.62
N SER A 236 -3.56 5.99 19.33
CA SER A 236 -4.36 6.85 20.24
C SER A 236 -4.84 8.13 19.53
N TYR A 237 -6.00 8.04 18.88
CA TYR A 237 -6.75 9.17 18.31
C TYR A 237 -7.81 9.62 19.33
N SER A 238 -7.46 10.48 20.28
CA SER A 238 -8.49 11.06 21.18
C SER A 238 -8.30 12.52 21.58
N ASP A 239 -7.13 13.14 21.38
CA ASP A 239 -6.91 14.55 21.78
C ASP A 239 -6.55 15.46 20.60
N ALA A 240 -7.25 15.31 19.48
CA ALA A 240 -7.22 16.32 18.42
C ALA A 240 -8.22 17.42 18.77
N ALA A 241 -7.76 18.42 19.53
CA ALA A 241 -8.42 19.73 19.50
C ALA A 241 -8.30 20.27 18.06
N PRO A 242 -9.40 20.72 17.42
CA PRO A 242 -9.33 21.24 16.07
C PRO A 242 -8.50 22.52 16.06
N TYR A 243 -7.39 22.50 15.32
CA TYR A 243 -6.64 23.71 14.99
C TYR A 243 -7.50 24.56 14.05
N ILE A 244 -8.09 25.64 14.58
CA ILE A 244 -8.80 26.64 13.80
C ILE A 244 -7.73 27.58 13.21
N PRO A 245 -7.61 27.74 11.88
CA PRO A 245 -6.64 28.63 11.29
C PRO A 245 -6.93 30.08 11.72
N GLN A 246 -5.93 30.74 12.29
CA GLN A 246 -6.00 32.16 12.63
C GLN A 246 -5.99 32.98 11.33
N GLN A 247 -7.17 33.45 10.93
CA GLN A 247 -7.34 34.37 9.82
C GLN A 247 -7.05 35.79 10.32
N ASN A 248 -5.89 36.33 9.93
CA ASN A 248 -5.52 37.72 10.21
C ASN A 248 -6.28 38.65 9.27
N ASP A 249 -7.35 39.28 9.77
CA ASP A 249 -8.02 40.40 9.08
C ASP A 249 -7.55 41.76 9.64
N PRO A 250 -7.40 42.82 8.80
CA PRO A 250 -6.68 44.04 9.17
C PRO A 250 -7.55 45.14 9.80
N TYR A 251 -8.80 44.89 10.18
CA TYR A 251 -9.66 45.91 10.81
C TYR A 251 -10.27 45.41 12.12
N GLY A 252 -9.88 46.07 13.20
CA GLY A 252 -10.24 45.71 14.57
C GLY A 252 -11.73 45.82 14.87
N ALA A 253 -12.27 44.74 15.45
CA ALA A 253 -13.47 44.75 16.25
C ALA A 253 -13.35 43.66 17.34
N SER A 254 -13.27 44.09 18.60
CA SER A 254 -13.24 43.23 19.78
C SER A 254 -14.59 42.52 19.95
N VAL A 255 -14.62 41.20 19.79
CA VAL A 255 -15.79 40.38 20.14
C VAL A 255 -15.51 39.64 21.44
N SER A 256 -16.13 40.14 22.51
CA SER A 256 -16.27 39.46 23.80
C SER A 256 -16.94 38.09 23.60
N ARG A 257 -16.38 37.03 24.21
CA ARG A 257 -17.02 35.72 24.34
C ARG A 257 -16.99 35.23 25.79
N PRO A 258 -17.99 34.42 26.19
CA PRO A 258 -18.59 34.51 27.51
C PRO A 258 -17.97 33.57 28.55
N TYR A 259 -18.17 34.03 29.78
CA TYR A 259 -18.09 33.38 31.08
C TYR A 259 -18.67 31.95 31.08
N ASN A 260 -17.93 31.01 31.69
CA ASN A 260 -18.30 29.67 32.18
C ASN A 260 -17.95 28.44 31.32
N ALA A 261 -16.87 27.72 31.70
CA ALA A 261 -16.85 26.25 31.81
C ALA A 261 -15.57 25.75 32.52
N TYR A 262 -15.72 25.43 33.82
CA TYR A 262 -14.91 24.59 34.72
C TYR A 262 -13.40 24.36 34.44
N THR A 263 -12.56 25.00 35.27
CA THR A 263 -11.18 24.56 35.55
C THR A 263 -11.21 23.41 36.57
N GLN A 264 -10.63 22.26 36.22
CA GLN A 264 -10.26 21.25 37.22
C GLN A 264 -9.19 21.83 38.16
N ASP A 265 -9.31 21.52 39.45
CA ASP A 265 -8.38 21.96 40.49
C ASP A 265 -6.92 21.60 40.13
N PRO A 266 -5.97 22.54 40.26
CA PRO A 266 -4.56 22.21 40.16
C PRO A 266 -4.15 21.34 41.36
N GLY A 267 -3.97 20.04 41.10
CA GLY A 267 -3.29 19.15 42.03
C GLY A 267 -1.87 19.66 42.35
N PRO A 268 -1.36 19.43 43.58
CA PRO A 268 -0.12 20.01 44.04
C PRO A 268 1.08 19.52 43.23
N THR A 269 1.82 20.47 42.66
CA THR A 269 3.17 20.24 42.12
C THR A 269 4.14 19.96 43.26
N PRO A 270 5.06 18.98 43.16
CA PRO A 270 6.08 18.77 44.18
C PRO A 270 7.04 19.97 44.19
N LYS A 271 7.04 20.72 45.29
CA LYS A 271 8.04 21.75 45.55
C LYS A 271 9.32 21.07 46.03
N PHE A 272 10.36 21.11 45.21
CA PHE A 272 11.70 20.67 45.58
C PHE A 272 12.50 21.87 46.12
N ASN A 273 12.34 22.17 47.40
CA ASN A 273 13.27 22.86 48.30
C ASN A 273 12.46 23.42 49.48
N ASP A 274 12.52 22.74 50.63
CA ASP A 274 12.11 23.31 51.90
C ASP A 274 13.29 23.19 52.89
N PRO A 275 13.89 24.28 53.40
CA PRO A 275 15.08 24.25 54.25
C PRO A 275 14.79 23.87 55.72
N TYR A 276 13.59 23.38 56.04
CA TYR A 276 13.14 23.16 57.41
C TYR A 276 13.36 21.72 57.94
N TYR A 277 13.88 20.81 57.09
CA TYR A 277 14.33 19.47 57.48
C TYR A 277 15.78 19.27 57.00
N ASP A 278 16.72 20.00 57.59
CA ASP A 278 18.14 19.69 57.48
C ASP A 278 18.70 19.51 58.89
N ASP A 279 18.45 18.33 59.46
CA ASP A 279 19.23 17.87 60.60
C ASP A 279 19.55 16.39 60.46
N SER A 280 20.84 16.16 60.20
CA SER A 280 21.58 14.92 60.45
C SER A 280 21.18 13.65 59.67
N SER A 281 22.04 13.25 58.72
CA SER A 281 22.85 12.01 58.80
C SER A 281 23.18 11.42 57.43
N ASP A 282 24.47 11.46 57.11
CA ASP A 282 25.26 10.50 56.31
C ASP A 282 24.53 9.54 55.37
N LEU A 283 24.21 9.98 54.15
CA LEU A 283 24.15 9.09 53.00
C LEU A 283 24.76 9.72 51.74
N ASN A 284 25.99 9.28 51.44
CA ASN A 284 26.60 9.14 50.12
C ASN A 284 26.29 10.25 49.09
N ARG A 285 26.90 11.42 49.29
CA ARG A 285 27.09 12.37 48.19
C ARG A 285 28.36 11.99 47.42
N PRO A 286 28.31 11.73 46.10
CA PRO A 286 29.52 11.47 45.33
C PRO A 286 30.46 12.69 45.40
N SER A 287 31.77 12.43 45.48
CA SER A 287 32.81 13.45 45.57
C SER A 287 32.70 14.46 44.42
N ARG A 288 32.79 15.76 44.75
CA ARG A 288 32.86 16.83 43.75
C ARG A 288 34.01 16.54 42.77
N ALA A 289 33.71 16.62 41.48
CA ALA A 289 34.70 16.46 40.43
C ALA A 289 35.85 17.47 40.62
N GLN A 290 37.07 16.97 40.48
CA GLN A 290 38.32 17.72 40.63
C GLN A 290 38.41 18.79 39.54
N ALA A 291 38.76 20.02 39.92
CA ALA A 291 38.99 21.11 38.98
C ALA A 291 40.15 20.75 38.03
N HIS A 292 39.97 21.00 36.74
CA HIS A 292 40.93 20.71 35.70
C HIS A 292 42.04 21.79 35.74
N PRO A 293 43.33 21.44 35.65
CA PRO A 293 44.38 22.44 35.56
C PRO A 293 44.37 23.06 34.16
N GLY A 294 44.00 24.33 34.03
CA GLY A 294 44.03 25.02 32.73
C GLY A 294 43.28 26.34 32.58
N GLU A 295 42.70 26.92 33.64
CA GLU A 295 42.13 28.27 33.58
C GLU A 295 42.98 29.24 34.41
N SER A 296 43.86 29.97 33.70
CA SER A 296 44.43 31.25 34.09
C SER A 296 44.50 32.16 32.87
#